data_AF-A0A2W4ZD06-F1
#
_entry.id   AF-A0A2W4ZD06-F1
#
_cell.length_a   1.000
_cell.length_b   1.000
_cell.length_c   1.000
_cell.angle_alpha   90.00
_cell.angle_beta   90.00
_cell.angle_gamma   90.00
#
_symmetry.space_group_name_H-M   'P 1'
#
loop_
_entity.id
_entity.type
_entity.pdbx_description
1 polymer ?
#
loop_
_entity_poly.entity_id
_entity_poly.type
_entity_poly.pdbx_seq_one_letter_code
_entity_poly.pdbx_strand_id
1 'polypeptide(L)'
;PNYDPGKPAVTTPWYATQGAAERQADLDFIKGMRPHHAGALTMSDEYLKDKSAANTQLLQLAKGIIHNQAFEIGMLDRVDELVGKPIHGERERRQIAEQGLAQKQRFVRAPMPGLLFVGNRDVSKRDVQFAKAMIVHHQGALDMAKDYLANPAATNKYLRLLCVDILTDQKQEIDFMKDVIARYPGNPDDVKIDASMIHGMEGMNHGGHGGHHDTKAATKKPSHAAPHNGGHAHH
;
A
#
# COMPACT_ATOMS: atom_id res chain seq x y z
N PRO A 1 -13.46 -30.90 -24.86
CA PRO A 1 -12.47 -30.43 -23.85
C PRO A 1 -12.57 -31.28 -22.57
N ASN A 2 -11.56 -32.09 -22.29
CA ASN A 2 -11.52 -32.99 -21.12
C ASN A 2 -11.02 -32.22 -19.89
N TYR A 3 -11.94 -31.63 -19.14
CA TYR A 3 -11.65 -31.08 -17.82
C TYR A 3 -11.59 -32.22 -16.81
N ASP A 4 -10.46 -32.35 -16.11
CA ASP A 4 -10.24 -33.32 -15.04
C ASP A 4 -9.84 -32.55 -13.77
N PRO A 5 -10.73 -32.43 -12.77
CA PRO A 5 -10.49 -31.66 -11.55
C PRO A 5 -9.40 -32.27 -10.65
N GLY A 6 -8.97 -33.51 -10.90
CA GLY A 6 -7.92 -34.19 -10.15
C GLY A 6 -6.50 -33.94 -10.65
N LYS A 7 -6.32 -33.34 -11.83
CA LYS A 7 -4.99 -33.04 -12.38
C LYS A 7 -4.43 -31.73 -11.78
N PRO A 8 -3.14 -31.69 -11.40
CA PRO A 8 -2.51 -30.46 -10.94
C PRO A 8 -2.66 -29.36 -12.00
N ALA A 9 -3.04 -28.15 -11.57
CA ALA A 9 -3.14 -27.01 -12.47
C ALA A 9 -1.78 -26.74 -13.12
N VAL A 10 -1.74 -26.79 -14.46
CA VAL A 10 -0.55 -26.46 -15.23
C VAL A 10 -0.36 -24.93 -15.20
N THR A 11 0.82 -24.48 -14.79
CA THR A 11 1.16 -23.04 -14.89
C THR A 11 1.32 -22.66 -16.35
N THR A 12 0.76 -21.52 -16.74
CA THR A 12 0.91 -20.96 -18.09
C THR A 12 2.01 -19.90 -18.07
N PRO A 13 3.12 -20.08 -18.80
CA PRO A 13 4.19 -19.08 -18.88
C PRO A 13 3.71 -17.85 -19.65
N TRP A 14 4.02 -16.66 -19.13
CA TRP A 14 3.78 -15.38 -19.80
C TRP A 14 5.08 -14.88 -20.41
N TYR A 15 5.00 -14.44 -21.66
CA TYR A 15 6.15 -13.96 -22.42
C TYR A 15 6.01 -12.48 -22.76
N ALA A 16 7.13 -11.77 -22.71
CA ALA A 16 7.25 -10.42 -23.26
C ALA A 16 8.64 -10.24 -23.89
N THR A 17 8.73 -9.24 -24.77
CA THR A 17 10.02 -8.77 -25.30
C THR A 17 10.58 -7.73 -24.35
N GLN A 18 11.66 -8.06 -23.64
CA GLN A 18 12.32 -7.15 -22.70
C GLN A 18 13.63 -6.61 -23.28
N GLY A 19 13.86 -5.31 -23.13
CA GLY A 19 15.18 -4.68 -23.21
C GLY A 19 15.66 -4.24 -21.83
N ALA A 20 16.76 -3.48 -21.80
CA ALA A 20 17.35 -3.02 -20.54
C ALA A 20 16.40 -2.16 -19.70
N ALA A 21 15.65 -1.24 -20.32
CA ALA A 21 14.75 -0.32 -19.63
C ALA A 21 13.54 -1.04 -19.02
N GLU A 22 12.90 -1.96 -19.76
CA GLU A 22 11.76 -2.72 -19.23
C GLU A 22 12.19 -3.64 -18.08
N ARG A 23 13.36 -4.27 -18.21
CA ARG A 23 13.94 -5.10 -17.15
C ARG A 23 14.22 -4.28 -15.90
N GLN A 24 14.80 -3.09 -16.05
CA GLN A 24 15.12 -2.22 -14.92
C GLN A 24 13.85 -1.75 -14.21
N ALA A 25 12.82 -1.35 -14.95
CA ALA A 25 11.53 -0.95 -14.37
C ALA A 25 10.89 -2.04 -13.52
N ASP A 26 10.91 -3.29 -14.00
CA ASP A 26 10.40 -4.46 -13.27
C ASP A 26 11.23 -4.71 -12.00
N LEU A 27 12.56 -4.71 -12.11
CA LEU A 27 13.47 -4.96 -10.98
C LEU A 27 13.37 -3.87 -9.91
N ASP A 28 13.24 -2.60 -10.30
CA ASP A 28 13.09 -1.49 -9.37
C ASP A 28 11.78 -1.59 -8.58
N PHE A 29 10.66 -1.90 -9.27
CA PHE A 29 9.39 -2.13 -8.61
C PHE A 29 9.44 -3.29 -7.62
N ILE A 30 10.02 -4.43 -8.03
CA ILE A 30 10.17 -5.61 -7.16
C ILE A 30 11.05 -5.28 -5.95
N LYS A 31 12.17 -4.59 -6.16
CA LYS A 31 13.11 -4.21 -5.11
C LYS A 31 12.48 -3.26 -4.08
N GLY A 32 11.50 -2.45 -4.48
CA GLY A 32 10.71 -1.62 -3.57
C GLY A 32 9.55 -2.39 -2.91
N MET A 33 8.71 -3.06 -3.69
CA MET A 33 7.46 -3.65 -3.20
C MET A 33 7.69 -4.89 -2.31
N ARG A 34 8.75 -5.67 -2.55
CA ARG A 34 9.08 -6.85 -1.74
C ARG A 34 9.35 -6.50 -0.27
N PRO A 35 10.30 -5.61 0.09
CA PRO A 35 10.52 -5.24 1.48
C PRO A 35 9.32 -4.50 2.09
N HIS A 36 8.57 -3.73 1.30
CA HIS A 36 7.31 -3.12 1.74
C HIS A 36 6.32 -4.18 2.23
N HIS A 37 6.05 -5.20 1.41
CA HIS A 37 5.13 -6.26 1.82
C HIS A 37 5.63 -7.05 3.03
N ALA A 38 6.95 -7.27 3.14
CA ALA A 38 7.53 -7.88 4.33
C ALA A 38 7.35 -7.01 5.59
N GLY A 39 7.34 -5.68 5.43
CA GLY A 39 6.98 -4.71 6.47
C GLY A 39 5.56 -4.92 6.99
N ALA A 40 4.56 -4.99 6.10
CA ALA A 40 3.17 -5.25 6.48
C ALA A 40 2.97 -6.59 7.21
N LEU A 41 3.71 -7.64 6.81
CA LEU A 41 3.72 -8.92 7.53
C LEU A 41 4.18 -8.73 8.98
N THR A 42 5.31 -8.03 9.18
CA THR A 42 5.85 -7.73 10.52
C THR A 42 4.86 -6.91 11.35
N MET A 43 4.32 -5.81 10.79
CA MET A 43 3.36 -4.95 11.47
C MET A 43 2.10 -5.72 11.91
N SER A 44 1.61 -6.61 11.03
CA SER A 44 0.42 -7.43 11.30
C SER A 44 0.68 -8.49 12.37
N ASP A 45 1.83 -9.15 12.32
CA ASP A 45 2.23 -10.16 13.31
C ASP A 45 2.44 -9.54 14.70
N GLU A 46 3.09 -8.36 14.79
CA GLU A 46 3.22 -7.60 16.03
C GLU A 46 1.87 -7.21 16.61
N TYR A 47 0.94 -6.73 15.77
CA TYR A 47 -0.42 -6.40 16.20
C TYR A 47 -1.18 -7.62 16.71
N LEU A 48 -1.08 -8.77 16.03
CA LEU A 48 -1.72 -10.03 16.46
C LEU A 48 -1.18 -10.56 17.80
N LYS A 49 0.07 -10.25 18.15
CA LYS A 49 0.70 -10.66 19.42
C LYS A 49 0.36 -9.74 20.59
N ASP A 50 -0.11 -8.52 20.32
CA ASP A 50 -0.40 -7.53 21.34
C ASP A 50 -1.74 -7.84 22.05
N LYS A 51 -1.67 -8.09 23.37
CA LYS A 51 -2.83 -8.41 24.21
C LYS A 51 -3.84 -7.25 24.33
N SER A 52 -3.43 -6.03 23.98
CA SER A 52 -4.29 -4.84 23.98
C SER A 52 -5.05 -4.64 22.66
N ALA A 53 -4.78 -5.45 21.62
CA ALA A 53 -5.60 -5.52 20.43
C ALA A 53 -6.94 -6.19 20.75
N ALA A 54 -8.04 -5.46 20.54
CA ALA A 54 -9.37 -5.91 21.00
C ALA A 54 -10.36 -6.10 19.84
N ASN A 55 -10.21 -5.34 18.76
CA ASN A 55 -11.13 -5.36 17.65
C ASN A 55 -11.00 -6.64 16.82
N THR A 56 -12.01 -7.50 16.88
CA THR A 56 -11.95 -8.81 16.20
C THR A 56 -11.92 -8.68 14.69
N GLN A 57 -12.58 -7.66 14.12
CA GLN A 57 -12.56 -7.44 12.67
C GLN A 57 -11.16 -7.03 12.20
N LEU A 58 -10.47 -6.17 12.95
CA LEU A 58 -9.10 -5.74 12.63
C LEU A 58 -8.07 -6.86 12.81
N LEU A 59 -8.24 -7.74 13.80
CA LEU A 59 -7.43 -8.97 13.93
C LEU A 59 -7.59 -9.91 12.73
N GLN A 60 -8.80 -10.02 12.16
CA GLN A 60 -9.01 -10.81 10.95
C GLN A 60 -8.41 -10.13 9.72
N LEU A 61 -8.52 -8.80 9.62
CA LEU A 61 -7.84 -8.05 8.57
C LEU A 61 -6.33 -8.30 8.61
N ALA A 62 -5.69 -8.21 9.78
CA ALA A 62 -4.25 -8.43 9.92
C ALA A 62 -3.82 -9.83 9.44
N LYS A 63 -4.61 -10.87 9.73
CA LYS A 63 -4.37 -12.22 9.18
C LYS A 63 -4.52 -12.27 7.67
N GLY A 64 -5.51 -11.55 7.13
CA GLY A 64 -5.73 -11.42 5.69
C GLY A 64 -4.57 -10.73 4.99
N ILE A 65 -4.06 -9.63 5.56
CA ILE A 65 -2.87 -8.92 5.08
C ILE A 65 -1.66 -9.85 5.03
N ILE A 66 -1.38 -10.60 6.11
CA ILE A 66 -0.28 -11.58 6.14
C ILE A 66 -0.44 -12.59 5.00
N HIS A 67 -1.64 -13.16 4.84
CA HIS A 67 -1.88 -14.18 3.82
C HIS A 67 -1.69 -13.64 2.41
N ASN A 68 -2.34 -12.51 2.10
CA ASN A 68 -2.36 -11.94 0.76
C ASN A 68 -0.98 -11.39 0.37
N GLN A 69 -0.32 -10.62 1.25
CA GLN A 69 0.97 -10.02 0.94
C GLN A 69 2.12 -11.04 0.93
N ALA A 70 2.04 -12.12 1.71
CA ALA A 70 3.01 -13.24 1.61
C ALA A 70 2.95 -13.91 0.23
N PHE A 71 1.74 -14.08 -0.31
CA PHE A 71 1.56 -14.62 -1.64
C PHE A 71 2.10 -13.67 -2.72
N GLU A 72 1.83 -12.37 -2.61
CA GLU A 72 2.35 -11.36 -3.53
C GLU A 72 3.88 -11.31 -3.51
N ILE A 73 4.53 -11.45 -2.34
CA ILE A 73 5.99 -11.64 -2.24
C ILE A 73 6.45 -12.84 -3.07
N GLY A 74 5.79 -14.00 -2.94
CA GLY A 74 6.14 -15.18 -3.73
C GLY A 74 5.97 -14.98 -5.24
N MET A 75 5.00 -14.19 -5.67
CA MET A 75 4.86 -13.80 -7.09
C MET A 75 5.99 -12.86 -7.53
N LEU A 76 6.34 -11.86 -6.71
CA LEU A 76 7.45 -10.94 -6.97
C LEU A 76 8.77 -11.70 -7.06
N ASP A 77 9.03 -12.66 -6.17
CA ASP A 77 10.19 -13.57 -6.22
C ASP A 77 10.27 -14.33 -7.52
N ARG A 78 9.15 -14.88 -7.98
CA ARG A 78 9.14 -15.61 -9.24
C ARG A 78 9.42 -14.71 -10.44
N VAL A 79 8.87 -13.49 -10.46
CA VAL A 79 9.15 -12.53 -11.53
C VAL A 79 10.60 -12.06 -11.48
N ASP A 80 11.16 -11.81 -10.30
CA ASP A 80 12.55 -11.42 -10.09
C ASP A 80 13.54 -12.45 -10.66
N GLU A 81 13.34 -13.73 -10.35
CA GLU A 81 14.12 -14.83 -10.92
C GLU A 81 14.07 -14.87 -12.45
N LEU A 82 12.89 -14.59 -13.01
CA LEU A 82 12.65 -14.65 -14.45
C LEU A 82 13.19 -13.42 -15.17
N VAL A 83 13.09 -12.23 -14.58
CA VAL A 83 13.50 -10.96 -15.18
C VAL A 83 14.99 -10.69 -14.92
N GLY A 84 15.53 -11.13 -13.79
CA GLY A 84 16.92 -10.90 -13.37
C GLY A 84 17.98 -11.61 -14.23
N LYS A 85 17.62 -12.63 -15.01
CA LYS A 85 18.62 -13.30 -15.89
C LYS A 85 19.08 -12.35 -17.01
N PRO A 86 20.35 -12.40 -17.43
CA PRO A 86 20.85 -11.61 -18.56
C PRO A 86 20.00 -11.77 -19.81
N ILE A 87 19.96 -10.73 -20.65
CA ILE A 87 19.44 -10.81 -22.02
C ILE A 87 20.61 -10.92 -22.99
N HIS A 88 20.41 -11.61 -24.10
CA HIS A 88 21.39 -11.72 -25.17
C HIS A 88 21.00 -10.78 -26.31
N GLY A 89 21.71 -9.65 -26.44
CA GLY A 89 21.39 -8.57 -27.38
C GLY A 89 20.58 -7.45 -26.74
N GLU A 90 20.05 -6.54 -27.57
CA GLU A 90 19.35 -5.34 -27.09
C GLU A 90 17.93 -5.63 -26.56
N ARG A 91 17.24 -6.60 -27.18
CA ARG A 91 15.88 -7.02 -26.82
C ARG A 91 15.70 -8.52 -27.05
N GLU A 92 15.03 -9.20 -26.13
CA GLU A 92 14.81 -10.65 -26.21
C GLU A 92 13.38 -11.02 -25.77
N ARG A 93 12.72 -11.94 -26.50
CA ARG A 93 11.43 -12.50 -26.09
C ARG A 93 11.65 -13.64 -25.12
N ARG A 94 11.25 -13.47 -23.87
CA ARG A 94 11.49 -14.42 -22.77
C ARG A 94 10.28 -14.56 -21.88
N GLN A 95 10.31 -15.60 -21.06
CA GLN A 95 9.34 -15.76 -20.00
C GLN A 95 9.58 -14.69 -18.92
N ILE A 96 8.52 -14.03 -18.50
CA ILE A 96 8.55 -12.92 -17.52
C ILE A 96 7.67 -13.17 -16.31
N ALA A 97 6.74 -14.13 -16.39
CA ALA A 97 5.87 -14.52 -15.27
C ALA A 97 5.25 -15.90 -15.49
N GLU A 98 4.53 -16.38 -14.49
CA GLU A 98 3.76 -17.64 -14.53
C GLU A 98 2.35 -17.41 -13.98
N GLN A 99 1.35 -17.59 -14.83
CA GLN A 99 -0.04 -17.65 -14.40
C GLN A 99 -0.33 -19.05 -13.83
N GLY A 100 -1.13 -19.13 -12.77
CA GLY A 100 -1.44 -20.41 -12.12
C GLY A 100 -0.66 -20.66 -10.83
N LEU A 101 0.27 -19.76 -10.43
CA LEU A 101 1.04 -19.90 -9.20
C LEU A 101 0.14 -20.00 -7.95
N ALA A 102 -0.92 -19.19 -7.91
CA ALA A 102 -1.95 -19.27 -6.87
C ALA A 102 -2.53 -20.68 -6.75
N GLN A 103 -2.93 -21.29 -7.87
CA GLN A 103 -3.55 -22.61 -7.91
C GLN A 103 -2.57 -23.71 -7.48
N LYS A 104 -1.29 -23.60 -7.85
CA LYS A 104 -0.24 -24.55 -7.41
C LYS A 104 -0.03 -24.52 -5.90
N GLN A 105 -0.08 -23.33 -5.30
CA GLN A 105 0.12 -23.17 -3.86
C GLN A 105 -1.18 -23.32 -3.05
N ARG A 106 -2.30 -23.68 -3.70
CA ARG A 106 -3.65 -23.69 -3.10
C ARG A 106 -3.99 -22.36 -2.40
N PHE A 107 -3.56 -21.25 -3.01
CA PHE A 107 -3.78 -19.92 -2.50
C PHE A 107 -5.25 -19.49 -2.70
N VAL A 108 -5.87 -19.02 -1.63
CA VAL A 108 -7.22 -18.45 -1.62
C VAL A 108 -7.12 -17.10 -0.94
N ARG A 109 -7.41 -16.02 -1.69
CA ARG A 109 -7.39 -14.67 -1.14
C ARG A 109 -8.25 -14.61 0.13
N ALA A 110 -7.70 -14.01 1.18
CA ALA A 110 -8.47 -13.73 2.37
C ALA A 110 -9.45 -12.59 2.07
N PRO A 111 -10.77 -12.78 2.26
CA PRO A 111 -11.74 -11.71 2.00
C PRO A 111 -11.67 -10.64 3.09
N MET A 112 -12.08 -9.42 2.74
CA MET A 112 -12.28 -8.35 3.72
C MET A 112 -13.27 -8.77 4.82
N PRO A 113 -13.02 -8.42 6.09
CA PRO A 113 -13.97 -8.68 7.16
C PRO A 113 -15.32 -8.00 6.87
N GLY A 114 -16.38 -8.80 6.76
CA GLY A 114 -17.71 -8.30 6.41
C GLY A 114 -18.42 -7.53 7.53
N LEU A 115 -19.41 -6.72 7.14
CA LEU A 115 -20.24 -5.92 8.05
C LEU A 115 -21.08 -6.78 9.02
N LEU A 116 -21.42 -8.01 8.61
CA LEU A 116 -22.18 -8.99 9.39
C LEU A 116 -21.33 -9.79 10.39
N PHE A 117 -20.04 -9.47 10.53
CA PHE A 117 -19.17 -10.19 11.46
C PHE A 117 -19.60 -9.96 12.92
N VAL A 118 -20.00 -11.03 13.59
CA VAL A 118 -20.38 -11.04 15.01
C VAL A 118 -19.12 -11.28 15.84
N GLY A 119 -18.48 -10.21 16.28
CA GLY A 119 -17.30 -10.26 17.15
C GLY A 119 -17.13 -8.96 17.92
N ASN A 120 -16.10 -8.86 18.77
CA ASN A 120 -15.86 -7.64 19.51
C ASN A 120 -15.58 -6.48 18.54
N ARG A 121 -16.43 -5.46 18.61
CA ARG A 121 -16.33 -4.25 17.78
C ARG A 121 -15.71 -3.07 18.54
N ASP A 122 -15.42 -3.24 19.84
CA ASP A 122 -14.68 -2.27 20.61
C ASP A 122 -13.34 -2.00 19.93
N VAL A 123 -12.91 -0.75 20.01
CA VAL A 123 -11.68 -0.29 19.38
C VAL A 123 -10.77 0.21 20.48
N SER A 124 -9.64 -0.46 20.66
CA SER A 124 -8.62 -0.05 21.63
C SER A 124 -7.70 1.03 21.05
N LYS A 125 -6.91 1.66 21.92
CA LYS A 125 -5.85 2.58 21.47
C LYS A 125 -4.86 1.86 20.54
N ARG A 126 -4.57 0.57 20.81
CA ARG A 126 -3.65 -0.23 19.99
C ARG A 126 -4.22 -0.51 18.61
N ASP A 127 -5.52 -0.78 18.52
CA ASP A 127 -6.23 -0.93 17.24
C ASP A 127 -6.11 0.33 16.38
N VAL A 128 -6.28 1.52 16.99
CA VAL A 128 -6.09 2.80 16.29
C VAL A 128 -4.64 3.00 15.84
N GLN A 129 -3.65 2.63 16.66
CA GLN A 129 -2.24 2.74 16.27
C GLN A 129 -1.90 1.86 15.08
N PHE A 130 -2.31 0.58 15.11
CA PHE A 130 -2.11 -0.34 13.98
C PHE A 130 -2.81 0.17 12.72
N ALA A 131 -4.09 0.55 12.82
CA ALA A 131 -4.85 1.06 11.68
C ALA A 131 -4.19 2.31 11.06
N LYS A 132 -3.76 3.27 11.88
CA LYS A 132 -3.06 4.46 11.37
C LYS A 132 -1.73 4.14 10.71
N ALA A 133 -0.91 3.28 11.33
CA ALA A 133 0.39 2.88 10.78
C ALA A 133 0.22 2.13 9.45
N MET A 134 -0.70 1.18 9.40
CA MET A 134 -0.96 0.39 8.20
C MET A 134 -1.62 1.22 7.08
N ILE A 135 -2.43 2.25 7.38
CA ILE A 135 -2.91 3.20 6.37
C ILE A 135 -1.74 3.92 5.69
N VAL A 136 -0.76 4.42 6.47
CA VAL A 136 0.43 5.09 5.91
C VAL A 136 1.22 4.14 5.04
N HIS A 137 1.44 2.92 5.52
CA HIS A 137 2.13 1.87 4.78
C HIS A 137 1.40 1.56 3.45
N HIS A 138 0.10 1.25 3.49
CA HIS A 138 -0.69 0.96 2.29
C HIS A 138 -0.71 2.11 1.29
N GLN A 139 -0.73 3.36 1.75
CA GLN A 139 -0.66 4.51 0.85
C GLN A 139 0.65 4.50 0.04
N GLY A 140 1.77 4.08 0.63
CA GLY A 140 3.04 3.87 -0.07
C GLY A 140 2.96 2.82 -1.17
N ALA A 141 2.30 1.68 -0.90
CA ALA A 141 2.05 0.66 -1.91
C ALA A 141 1.15 1.16 -3.05
N LEU A 142 0.09 1.93 -2.74
CA LEU A 142 -0.75 2.54 -3.76
C LEU A 142 0.05 3.47 -4.68
N ASP A 143 0.99 4.24 -4.12
CA ASP A 143 1.79 5.19 -4.89
C ASP A 143 2.83 4.48 -5.76
N MET A 144 3.55 3.49 -5.22
CA MET A 144 4.45 2.64 -6.02
C MET A 144 3.73 1.91 -7.16
N ALA A 145 2.53 1.38 -6.91
CA ALA A 145 1.75 0.70 -7.93
C ALA A 145 1.31 1.67 -9.06
N LYS A 146 0.93 2.91 -8.72
CA LYS A 146 0.62 3.94 -9.72
C LYS A 146 1.85 4.34 -10.52
N ASP A 147 2.98 4.54 -9.87
CA ASP A 147 4.23 4.93 -10.52
C ASP A 147 4.70 3.86 -11.52
N TYR A 148 4.62 2.58 -11.13
CA TYR A 148 4.89 1.47 -12.04
C TYR A 148 3.90 1.46 -13.22
N LEU A 149 2.61 1.63 -12.98
CA LEU A 149 1.61 1.64 -14.06
C LEU A 149 1.78 2.82 -15.04
N ALA A 150 2.29 3.96 -14.56
CA ALA A 150 2.55 5.16 -15.34
C ALA A 150 3.89 5.10 -16.11
N ASN A 151 4.82 4.24 -15.71
CA ASN A 151 6.11 4.11 -16.38
C ASN A 151 5.94 3.45 -17.77
N PRO A 152 6.36 4.11 -18.87
CA PRO A 152 6.24 3.54 -20.22
C PRO A 152 7.09 2.28 -20.43
N ALA A 153 8.15 2.07 -19.64
CA ALA A 153 8.96 0.86 -19.69
C ALA A 153 8.32 -0.33 -18.92
N ALA A 154 7.35 -0.07 -18.04
CA ALA A 154 6.65 -1.10 -17.27
C ALA A 154 5.64 -1.86 -18.13
N THR A 155 6.15 -2.73 -19.00
CA THR A 155 5.37 -3.48 -20.01
C THR A 155 5.04 -4.91 -19.57
N ASN A 156 5.53 -5.34 -18.40
CA ASN A 156 5.24 -6.65 -17.84
C ASN A 156 3.77 -6.72 -17.39
N LYS A 157 2.92 -7.29 -18.25
CA LYS A 157 1.47 -7.35 -18.03
C LYS A 157 1.08 -8.06 -16.72
N TYR A 158 1.91 -8.99 -16.24
CA TYR A 158 1.64 -9.68 -14.99
C TYR A 158 1.84 -8.75 -13.78
N LEU A 159 2.96 -8.02 -13.72
CA LEU A 159 3.18 -7.01 -12.68
C LEU A 159 2.16 -5.87 -12.75
N ARG A 160 1.73 -5.47 -13.95
CA ARG A 160 0.65 -4.49 -14.11
C ARG A 160 -0.68 -4.98 -13.54
N LEU A 161 -1.03 -6.25 -13.73
CA LEU A 161 -2.23 -6.84 -13.12
C LEU A 161 -2.11 -6.91 -11.60
N LEU A 162 -0.95 -7.31 -11.07
CA LEU A 162 -0.67 -7.24 -9.64
C LEU A 162 -0.84 -5.81 -9.09
N CYS A 163 -0.36 -4.79 -9.80
CA CYS A 163 -0.57 -3.40 -9.39
C CYS A 163 -2.05 -3.02 -9.31
N VAL A 164 -2.89 -3.47 -10.26
CA VAL A 164 -4.34 -3.21 -10.22
C VAL A 164 -5.00 -3.90 -9.03
N ASP A 165 -4.58 -5.14 -8.73
CA ASP A 165 -5.03 -5.88 -7.55
C ASP A 165 -4.64 -5.16 -6.26
N ILE A 166 -3.37 -4.76 -6.11
CA ILE A 166 -2.86 -3.98 -4.97
C ILE A 166 -3.69 -2.70 -4.79
N LEU A 167 -3.93 -1.95 -5.87
CA LEU A 167 -4.70 -0.71 -5.83
C LEU A 167 -6.15 -0.93 -5.35
N THR A 168 -6.74 -2.07 -5.73
CA THR A 168 -8.12 -2.39 -5.39
C THR A 168 -8.23 -2.86 -3.94
N ASP A 169 -7.43 -3.85 -3.56
CA ASP A 169 -7.48 -4.49 -2.26
C ASP A 169 -7.03 -3.50 -1.17
N GLN A 170 -5.86 -2.88 -1.33
CA GLN A 170 -5.32 -2.00 -0.27
C GLN A 170 -6.14 -0.72 -0.09
N LYS A 171 -6.86 -0.26 -1.12
CA LYS A 171 -7.83 0.83 -0.96
C LYS A 171 -9.02 0.42 -0.09
N GLN A 172 -9.57 -0.77 -0.30
CA GLN A 172 -10.65 -1.29 0.55
C GLN A 172 -10.18 -1.49 2.00
N GLU A 173 -8.95 -1.96 2.19
CA GLU A 173 -8.33 -2.12 3.51
C GLU A 173 -8.15 -0.76 4.21
N ILE A 174 -7.69 0.27 3.49
CA ILE A 174 -7.61 1.65 4.00
C ILE A 174 -8.97 2.16 4.44
N ASP A 175 -10.00 2.01 3.60
CA ASP A 175 -11.34 2.52 3.90
C ASP A 175 -11.92 1.80 5.13
N PHE A 176 -11.75 0.47 5.22
CA PHE A 176 -12.12 -0.29 6.41
C PHE A 176 -11.38 0.17 7.67
N MET A 177 -10.07 0.42 7.59
CA MET A 177 -9.28 0.88 8.74
C MET A 177 -9.72 2.28 9.20
N LYS A 178 -10.07 3.17 8.28
CA LYS A 178 -10.68 4.47 8.61
C LYS A 178 -12.00 4.31 9.35
N ASP A 179 -12.85 3.37 8.91
CA ASP A 179 -14.12 3.05 9.59
C ASP A 179 -13.92 2.46 10.98
N VAL A 180 -12.84 1.69 11.20
CA VAL A 180 -12.45 1.23 12.55
C VAL A 180 -12.03 2.42 13.41
N ILE A 181 -11.15 3.30 12.90
CA ILE A 181 -10.68 4.49 13.63
C ILE A 181 -11.85 5.38 14.04
N ALA A 182 -12.84 5.59 13.15
CA ALA A 182 -14.02 6.41 13.42
C ALA A 182 -14.92 5.87 14.56
N ARG A 183 -14.79 4.59 14.90
CA ARG A 183 -15.53 3.93 16.00
C ARG A 183 -14.78 3.95 17.33
N TYR A 184 -13.59 4.55 17.38
CA TYR A 184 -12.83 4.68 18.61
C TYR A 184 -13.60 5.55 19.63
N PRO A 185 -13.81 5.08 20.88
CA PRO A 185 -14.58 5.84 21.88
C PRO A 185 -13.84 7.09 22.40
N GLY A 186 -12.52 7.17 22.23
CA GLY A 186 -11.73 8.37 22.52
C GLY A 186 -11.56 9.25 21.27
N ASN A 187 -10.80 10.34 21.42
CA ASN A 187 -10.41 11.15 20.27
C ASN A 187 -9.26 10.45 19.50
N PRO A 188 -9.44 10.07 18.22
CA PRO A 188 -8.38 9.42 17.45
C PRO A 188 -7.12 10.28 17.32
N ASP A 189 -7.23 11.61 17.29
CA ASP A 189 -6.09 12.51 17.07
C ASP A 189 -5.08 12.51 18.23
N ASP A 190 -5.53 12.10 19.42
CA ASP A 190 -4.69 11.94 20.60
C ASP A 190 -3.86 10.64 20.56
N VAL A 191 -4.26 9.69 19.70
CA VAL A 191 -3.51 8.45 19.48
C VAL A 191 -2.39 8.69 18.48
N LYS A 192 -1.17 8.84 18.99
CA LYS A 192 0.06 8.97 18.19
C LYS A 192 0.60 7.59 17.78
N ILE A 193 1.15 7.53 16.58
CA ILE A 193 1.97 6.42 16.08
C ILE A 193 3.44 6.85 16.06
N ASP A 194 4.33 5.92 16.34
CA ASP A 194 5.78 6.14 16.23
C ASP A 194 6.28 5.63 14.87
N ALA A 195 7.34 6.23 14.33
CA ALA A 195 7.92 5.80 13.05
C ALA A 195 8.39 4.34 13.10
N SER A 196 8.84 3.85 14.26
CA SER A 196 9.23 2.44 14.48
C SER A 196 8.08 1.44 14.33
N MET A 197 6.83 1.89 14.28
CA MET A 197 5.68 1.03 14.02
C MET A 197 5.45 0.75 12.53
N ILE A 198 6.17 1.45 11.65
CA ILE A 198 6.02 1.35 10.20
C ILE A 198 7.29 0.71 9.64
N HIS A 199 7.19 -0.57 9.31
CA HIS A 199 8.31 -1.38 8.80
C HIS A 199 8.30 -1.40 7.26
N GLY A 200 9.44 -1.62 6.61
CA GLY A 200 9.51 -1.90 5.17
C GLY A 200 9.37 -0.67 4.27
N MET A 201 9.43 0.54 4.84
CA MET A 201 9.38 1.81 4.10
C MET A 201 10.77 2.39 3.80
N GLU A 202 11.85 1.69 4.20
CA GLU A 202 13.22 2.18 4.05
C GLU A 202 13.62 2.32 2.58
N GLY A 203 14.27 3.44 2.24
CA GLY A 203 14.76 3.68 0.88
C GLY A 203 13.67 4.00 -0.15
N MET A 204 12.41 4.11 0.28
CA MET A 204 11.33 4.63 -0.55
C MET A 204 11.44 6.14 -0.64
N ASN A 205 11.62 6.64 -1.86
CA ASN A 205 11.60 8.08 -2.11
C ASN A 205 10.14 8.54 -2.00
N HIS A 206 9.74 8.96 -0.81
CA HIS A 206 8.43 9.56 -0.59
C HIS A 206 8.32 10.83 -1.45
N GLY A 207 7.63 10.72 -2.58
CA GLY A 207 7.14 11.85 -3.35
C GLY A 207 6.14 12.66 -2.52
N GLY A 208 6.67 13.52 -1.65
CA GLY A 208 6.01 14.69 -1.07
C GLY A 208 4.57 14.53 -0.56
N HIS A 209 4.39 13.97 0.63
CA HIS A 209 3.24 14.32 1.49
C HIS A 209 3.71 15.01 2.77
N GLY A 210 4.21 16.24 2.61
CA GLY A 210 4.41 17.18 3.70
C GLY A 210 3.09 17.83 4.10
N GLY A 211 2.32 17.16 4.97
CA GLY A 211 1.20 17.77 5.67
C GLY A 211 1.70 18.61 6.85
N HIS A 212 2.30 19.77 6.55
CA HIS A 212 2.63 20.76 7.58
C HIS A 212 1.35 21.51 7.98
N HIS A 213 0.95 21.33 9.24
CA HIS A 213 -0.05 22.14 9.91
C HIS A 213 0.44 23.59 10.02
N ASP A 214 0.05 24.46 9.09
CA ASP A 214 0.17 25.90 9.28
C ASP A 214 -1.04 26.41 10.05
N THR A 215 -0.87 26.52 11.36
CA THR A 215 -1.75 27.33 12.22
C THR A 215 -1.48 28.80 11.94
N LYS A 216 -2.22 29.41 11.00
CA LYS A 216 -2.26 30.87 10.88
C LYS A 216 -3.03 31.45 12.05
N ALA A 217 -2.29 31.83 13.09
CA ALA A 217 -2.77 32.71 14.14
C ALA A 217 -3.18 34.06 13.54
N ALA A 218 -4.44 34.43 13.78
CA ALA A 218 -5.04 35.68 13.36
C ALA A 218 -4.39 36.87 14.08
N THR A 219 -3.82 37.81 13.32
CA THR A 219 -3.47 39.15 13.82
C THR A 219 -4.66 40.08 13.64
N LYS A 220 -5.29 40.44 14.76
CA LYS A 220 -6.25 41.53 14.87
C LYS A 220 -5.62 42.86 14.42
N LYS A 221 -6.32 43.61 13.58
CA LYS A 221 -6.28 45.08 13.58
C LYS A 221 -7.72 45.60 13.52
N PRO A 222 -8.07 46.55 14.39
CA PRO A 222 -9.02 47.57 13.96
C PRO A 222 -8.52 48.98 14.31
N SER A 223 -8.65 49.90 13.36
CA SER A 223 -9.43 51.12 13.56
C SER A 223 -9.38 51.98 12.29
N HIS A 224 -10.57 52.19 11.73
CA HIS A 224 -10.84 53.30 10.83
C HIS A 224 -11.12 54.53 11.69
N ALA A 225 -10.43 55.62 11.40
CA ALA A 225 -10.91 56.98 11.64
C ALA A 225 -10.43 57.85 10.47
N ALA A 226 -11.39 58.53 9.84
CA ALA A 226 -11.22 59.61 8.88
C ALA A 226 -12.01 60.82 9.44
N PRO A 227 -11.99 62.00 8.80
CA PRO A 227 -10.89 62.76 8.19
C PRO A 227 -10.88 64.23 8.72
N HIS A 228 -9.93 65.06 8.27
CA HIS A 228 -10.01 66.53 8.05
C HIS A 228 -8.58 67.10 8.01
N ASN A 229 -8.21 68.20 7.35
CA ASN A 229 -8.60 68.93 6.14
C ASN A 229 -7.54 70.04 5.98
N GLY A 230 -7.21 70.43 4.75
CA GLY A 230 -6.73 71.77 4.43
C GLY A 230 -5.24 71.96 4.15
N GLY A 231 -4.94 72.56 2.99
CA GLY A 231 -3.83 73.50 2.85
C GLY A 231 -2.92 73.35 1.64
N HIS A 232 -3.33 73.94 0.51
CA HIS A 232 -2.46 74.33 -0.61
C HIS A 232 -1.37 75.33 -0.18
N ALA A 233 -0.17 75.26 -0.76
CA ALA A 233 0.34 76.24 -1.76
C ALA A 233 1.89 76.31 -1.79
N HIS A 234 2.38 76.40 -3.04
CA HIS A 234 3.68 76.83 -3.56
C HIS A 234 4.53 77.78 -2.68
N HIS A 235 5.82 77.46 -2.49
CA HIS A 235 6.99 78.01 -3.22
C HIS A 235 8.28 77.36 -2.71
#